data_AF-B0ELL0-F1
#
_entry.id   AF-B0ELL0-F1
#
_cell.length_a   1.000
_cell.length_b   1.000
_cell.length_c   1.000
_cell.angle_alpha   90.00
_cell.angle_beta   90.00
_cell.angle_gamma   90.00
#
_symmetry.space_group_name_H-M   'P 1'
#
loop_
_entity.id
_entity.type
_entity.pdbx_description
1 polymer ?
#
loop_
_entity_poly.entity_id
_entity_poly.type
_entity_poly.pdbx_seq_one_letter_code
_entity_poly.pdbx_strand_id
1 'polypeptide(L)'
;MKLLLAILLLSVFTLAEDEFSIEEDFDLENDDLDELDFGDDDEYELEDELEEDDDELEDEDLDEGDENEEEGDSEFDLEDDDDEERRRRRRRRRSWRKWFRRHHRRPRRHYRRRSHRKHFKKNNRKHRTRNNRRHKRRNTRRKVNRRRVGKKSNIKRRANRRIKKRVNNRRRPNRRYSTKKAQRKARSLLRRVKRILKKKISPKQKRQARKALKQLKKVIKGKVSPKRAFRQIKKIKRSEKKVERKIRKNTYKASTSSTTSKKCSCYKVKALKLKLKKLSKKMCDLKAKISVAKNEIKHQKSKRHHYVKKAEKQIAKLQKKVGSVAKKIATAKVTKQMNKKKAKTVAKKSEKKVVKILKKK
;
A
#
# COMPACT_ATOMS: atom_id res chain seq x y z
N MET A 1 -37.70 36.84 -28.06
CA MET A 1 -36.23 36.79 -28.15
C MET A 1 -35.61 35.57 -27.45
N LYS A 2 -35.65 35.44 -26.11
CA LYS A 2 -34.97 34.33 -25.40
C LYS A 2 -35.56 32.92 -25.69
N LEU A 3 -36.85 32.85 -25.98
CA LEU A 3 -37.54 31.59 -26.28
C LEU A 3 -37.23 31.09 -27.70
N LEU A 4 -37.12 32.00 -28.67
CA LEU A 4 -36.68 31.70 -30.04
C LEU A 4 -35.24 31.19 -30.06
N LEU A 5 -34.36 31.80 -29.25
CA LEU A 5 -32.95 31.39 -29.16
C LEU A 5 -32.79 30.00 -28.51
N ALA A 6 -33.67 29.63 -27.58
CA ALA A 6 -33.70 28.30 -27.00
C ALA A 6 -34.23 27.23 -27.98
N ILE A 7 -35.24 27.57 -28.79
CA ILE A 7 -35.78 26.67 -29.83
C ILE A 7 -34.73 26.44 -30.93
N LEU A 8 -34.01 27.48 -31.35
CA LEU A 8 -32.98 27.40 -32.38
C LEU A 8 -31.75 26.59 -31.91
N LEU A 9 -31.39 26.67 -30.62
CA LEU A 9 -30.31 25.84 -30.06
C LEU A 9 -30.72 24.36 -29.93
N LEU A 10 -32.00 24.08 -29.67
CA LEU A 10 -32.50 22.70 -29.60
C LEU A 10 -32.59 22.05 -30.99
N SER A 11 -32.99 22.79 -32.03
CA SER A 11 -33.07 22.26 -33.41
C SER A 11 -31.71 21.94 -34.02
N VAL A 12 -30.66 22.67 -33.66
CA VAL A 12 -29.28 22.38 -34.11
C VAL A 12 -28.71 21.14 -33.40
N PHE A 13 -29.12 20.86 -32.16
CA PHE A 13 -28.70 19.66 -31.45
C PHE A 13 -29.38 18.39 -31.98
N THR A 14 -30.64 18.46 -32.43
CA THR A 14 -31.33 17.31 -33.03
C THR A 14 -30.81 16.97 -34.43
N LEU A 15 -30.49 17.99 -35.26
CA LEU A 15 -29.90 17.77 -36.59
C LEU A 15 -28.49 17.16 -36.51
N ALA A 16 -27.72 17.46 -35.46
CA ALA A 16 -26.39 16.89 -35.24
C ALA A 16 -26.40 15.43 -34.73
N GLU A 17 -27.52 14.95 -34.20
CA GLU A 17 -27.69 13.55 -33.78
C GLU A 17 -28.21 12.67 -34.93
N ASP A 18 -29.02 13.22 -35.84
CA ASP A 18 -29.55 12.49 -37.02
C ASP A 18 -28.51 12.30 -38.14
N GLU A 19 -27.53 13.20 -38.32
CA GLU A 19 -26.44 13.02 -39.30
C GLU A 19 -25.41 11.94 -38.90
N PHE A 20 -25.52 11.35 -37.71
CA PHE A 20 -24.59 10.33 -37.21
C PHE A 20 -25.18 8.92 -37.10
N SER A 21 -26.39 8.68 -37.65
CA SER A 21 -27.06 7.37 -37.60
C SER A 21 -27.45 6.78 -38.98
N ILE A 22 -26.84 7.25 -40.07
CA ILE A 22 -27.05 6.68 -41.41
C ILE A 22 -25.70 6.21 -41.97
N GLU A 23 -25.30 4.99 -41.61
CA GLU A 23 -24.50 4.01 -42.39
C GLU A 23 -24.12 2.81 -41.49
N GLU A 24 -25.13 2.11 -40.96
CA GLU A 24 -25.03 0.71 -40.53
C GLU A 24 -26.03 -0.08 -41.38
N ASP A 25 -25.64 -0.40 -42.61
CA ASP A 25 -26.20 -1.47 -43.43
C ASP A 25 -25.11 -1.93 -44.40
N PHE A 26 -24.19 -2.75 -43.90
CA PHE A 26 -23.33 -3.59 -44.74
C PHE A 26 -23.50 -5.04 -44.28
N ASP A 27 -24.49 -5.66 -44.90
CA ASP A 27 -24.80 -7.07 -44.84
C ASP A 27 -23.74 -7.84 -45.64
N LEU A 28 -22.91 -8.63 -44.94
CA LEU A 28 -22.05 -9.65 -45.55
C LEU A 28 -22.08 -10.88 -44.65
N GLU A 29 -23.20 -11.60 -44.81
CA GLU A 29 -23.35 -12.99 -44.43
C GLU A 29 -22.41 -13.87 -45.27
N ASN A 30 -21.59 -14.67 -44.57
CA ASN A 30 -20.82 -15.84 -45.02
C ASN A 30 -19.78 -15.71 -46.14
N ASP A 31 -18.49 -15.71 -45.76
CA ASP A 31 -17.57 -16.68 -46.34
C ASP A 31 -16.44 -17.05 -45.35
N ASP A 32 -16.12 -18.33 -45.30
CA ASP A 32 -15.22 -19.01 -44.37
C ASP A 32 -13.80 -18.41 -44.33
N LEU A 33 -13.42 -17.77 -43.21
CA LEU A 33 -12.02 -17.50 -42.89
C LEU A 33 -11.67 -17.81 -41.44
N ASP A 34 -11.69 -19.11 -41.13
CA ASP A 34 -10.83 -19.68 -40.10
C ASP A 34 -9.35 -19.34 -40.39
N GLU A 35 -8.61 -19.03 -39.32
CA GLU A 35 -7.14 -19.07 -39.23
C GLU A 35 -6.32 -17.85 -39.71
N LEU A 36 -6.45 -16.69 -39.03
CA LEU A 36 -5.31 -15.76 -38.85
C LEU A 36 -5.20 -15.25 -37.40
N ASP A 37 -4.55 -16.07 -36.57
CA ASP A 37 -3.95 -15.72 -35.27
C ASP A 37 -2.86 -14.65 -35.47
N PHE A 38 -3.26 -13.38 -35.61
CA PHE A 38 -2.35 -12.25 -35.49
C PHE A 38 -1.97 -12.07 -34.01
N GLY A 39 -0.92 -12.80 -33.63
CA GLY A 39 -0.20 -12.61 -32.39
C GLY A 39 0.33 -11.18 -32.28
N ASP A 40 -0.41 -10.37 -31.53
CA ASP A 40 -0.04 -9.07 -30.98
C ASP A 40 1.26 -9.20 -30.14
N ASP A 41 2.42 -9.09 -30.79
CA ASP A 41 3.78 -9.12 -30.21
C ASP A 41 4.46 -7.75 -30.33
N ASP A 42 3.73 -6.68 -30.00
CA ASP A 42 4.28 -5.33 -29.86
C ASP A 42 4.38 -4.91 -28.37
N GLU A 43 4.96 -5.77 -27.52
CA GLU A 43 5.47 -5.36 -26.19
C GLU A 43 6.86 -4.70 -26.41
N TYR A 44 6.87 -3.48 -26.96
CA TYR A 44 8.05 -2.59 -26.95
C TYR A 44 8.36 -2.16 -25.51
N GLU A 45 9.06 -3.03 -24.79
CA GLU A 45 9.73 -2.74 -23.51
C GLU A 45 10.95 -1.84 -23.84
N LEU A 46 10.71 -0.52 -23.98
CA LEU A 46 11.74 0.52 -23.99
C LEU A 46 12.34 0.56 -22.57
N GLU A 47 13.35 -0.27 -22.34
CA GLU A 47 14.24 -0.19 -21.18
C GLU A 47 15.28 0.89 -21.54
N ASP A 48 14.95 2.15 -21.27
CA ASP A 48 15.90 3.28 -21.23
C ASP A 48 16.89 3.01 -20.08
N GLU A 49 17.97 2.30 -20.37
CA GLU A 49 19.24 2.39 -19.64
C GLU A 49 20.03 3.55 -20.28
N LEU A 50 19.67 4.79 -19.90
CA LEU A 50 20.64 5.89 -19.86
C LEU A 50 21.39 5.72 -18.54
N GLU A 51 22.52 5.02 -18.61
CA GLU A 51 23.53 5.09 -17.56
C GLU A 51 24.33 6.37 -17.88
N GLU A 52 24.08 7.39 -17.07
CA GLU A 52 24.76 8.68 -17.05
C GLU A 52 26.26 8.45 -16.87
N ASP A 53 27.02 9.05 -17.79
CA ASP A 53 28.46 9.23 -17.75
C ASP A 53 28.68 10.71 -17.39
N ASP A 54 29.65 10.95 -16.51
CA ASP A 54 30.18 12.25 -16.05
C ASP A 54 29.25 13.24 -15.34
N ASP A 55 29.50 13.42 -14.05
CA ASP A 55 29.90 14.74 -13.55
C ASP A 55 30.86 14.53 -12.36
N GLU A 56 32.16 14.67 -12.67
CA GLU A 56 33.20 15.05 -11.74
C GLU A 56 32.78 16.31 -10.99
N LEU A 57 32.68 16.23 -9.66
CA LEU A 57 32.79 17.39 -8.79
C LEU A 57 33.81 17.06 -7.71
N GLU A 58 35.01 17.53 -8.01
CA GLU A 58 36.07 17.93 -7.09
C GLU A 58 35.56 19.02 -6.12
N ASP A 59 36.25 19.11 -4.98
CA ASP A 59 36.28 20.21 -4.01
C ASP A 59 35.11 20.37 -3.03
N GLU A 60 35.34 20.03 -1.76
CA GLU A 60 35.76 21.02 -0.76
C GLU A 60 35.92 20.38 0.63
N ASP A 61 37.09 20.62 1.21
CA ASP A 61 37.42 20.42 2.62
C ASP A 61 36.37 21.01 3.55
N LEU A 62 35.87 20.21 4.49
CA LEU A 62 35.38 20.72 5.77
C LEU A 62 35.93 19.87 6.91
N ASP A 63 37.05 20.37 7.40
CA ASP A 63 37.52 20.34 8.79
C ASP A 63 36.37 20.56 9.79
N GLU A 64 36.09 19.57 10.62
CA GLU A 64 35.45 19.77 11.93
C GLU A 64 36.14 18.84 12.95
N GLY A 65 37.16 19.41 13.61
CA GLY A 65 37.02 19.72 15.04
C GLY A 65 36.89 18.52 16.00
N ASP A 66 38.04 18.07 16.48
CA ASP A 66 38.37 17.80 17.88
C ASP A 66 37.26 18.00 18.94
N GLU A 67 36.77 16.90 19.51
CA GLU A 67 36.18 16.86 20.86
C GLU A 67 36.78 15.70 21.65
N ASN A 68 37.99 15.95 22.14
CA ASN A 68 38.42 15.89 23.53
C ASN A 68 37.78 14.87 24.52
N GLU A 69 38.69 14.10 25.15
CA GLU A 69 38.83 13.84 26.59
C GLU A 69 37.58 13.51 27.44
N GLU A 70 37.48 12.28 27.95
CA GLU A 70 37.96 11.91 29.30
C GLU A 70 36.89 12.12 30.40
N GLU A 71 36.07 11.10 30.63
CA GLU A 71 35.34 10.89 31.88
C GLU A 71 35.12 9.37 32.02
N GLY A 72 35.42 8.67 33.10
CA GLY A 72 35.86 9.04 34.43
C GLY A 72 35.75 7.76 35.25
N ASP A 73 36.90 7.24 35.67
CA ASP A 73 36.99 6.24 36.71
C ASP A 73 36.67 6.92 38.04
N SER A 74 35.57 6.53 38.70
CA SER A 74 35.47 6.64 40.15
C SER A 74 34.43 5.65 40.67
N GLU A 75 34.94 4.47 40.99
CA GLU A 75 34.55 3.67 42.15
C GLU A 75 34.08 4.57 43.32
N PHE A 76 32.76 4.67 43.52
CA PHE A 76 32.19 5.24 44.75
C PHE A 76 31.71 4.11 45.65
N ASP A 77 32.67 3.68 46.47
CA ASP A 77 32.50 3.11 47.80
C ASP A 77 31.69 4.06 48.69
N LEU A 78 30.59 3.56 49.24
CA LEU A 78 29.92 4.12 50.40
C LEU A 78 29.49 2.97 51.31
N GLU A 79 30.50 2.41 51.97
CA GLU A 79 30.44 2.06 53.39
C GLU A 79 29.94 3.25 54.23
N ASP A 80 28.81 3.04 54.93
CA ASP A 80 28.44 3.59 56.25
C ASP A 80 26.99 3.10 56.51
N ASP A 81 26.64 2.43 57.62
CA ASP A 81 27.02 2.75 58.98
C ASP A 81 26.63 1.55 59.89
N ASP A 82 27.62 0.80 60.37
CA ASP A 82 27.47 -0.41 61.19
C ASP A 82 27.47 -0.07 62.69
N ASP A 83 26.50 0.74 63.13
CA ASP A 83 26.49 1.33 64.49
C ASP A 83 25.44 0.71 65.45
N GLU A 84 24.99 -0.52 65.19
CA GLU A 84 24.06 -1.24 66.08
C GLU A 84 24.76 -2.32 66.95
N GLU A 85 25.96 -2.78 66.56
CA GLU A 85 26.70 -3.81 67.30
C GLU A 85 27.48 -3.22 68.50
N ARG A 86 27.89 -1.94 68.43
CA ARG A 86 28.73 -1.29 69.47
C ARG A 86 27.97 -0.85 70.73
N ARG A 87 26.64 -0.69 70.67
CA ARG A 87 25.82 -0.44 71.88
C ARG A 87 25.56 -1.69 72.73
N ARG A 88 25.82 -2.90 72.23
CA ARG A 88 25.52 -4.16 72.96
C ARG A 88 26.50 -4.54 74.07
N ARG A 89 27.70 -3.94 74.17
CA ARG A 89 28.75 -4.49 75.08
C ARG A 89 29.19 -3.63 76.25
N ARG A 90 28.78 -2.37 76.38
CA ARG A 90 29.21 -1.54 77.53
C ARG A 90 28.11 -1.36 78.58
N ARG A 91 28.31 -2.06 79.71
CA ARG A 91 27.76 -1.87 81.07
C ARG A 91 26.97 -3.06 81.63
N ARG A 92 27.52 -4.27 81.45
CA ARG A 92 27.62 -5.24 82.56
C ARG A 92 28.68 -4.72 83.53
N ARG A 93 28.41 -4.81 84.85
CA ARG A 93 29.21 -4.37 86.00
C ARG A 93 28.81 -3.01 86.62
N ARG A 94 27.64 -2.97 87.27
CA ARG A 94 27.59 -2.45 88.64
C ARG A 94 26.72 -3.35 89.52
N SER A 95 27.45 -3.99 90.41
CA SER A 95 27.07 -5.03 91.33
C SER A 95 26.17 -4.47 92.45
N TRP A 96 25.04 -5.12 92.69
CA TRP A 96 24.66 -5.65 94.01
C TRP A 96 24.33 -4.70 95.18
N ARG A 97 24.02 -3.41 94.98
CA ARG A 97 23.50 -2.55 96.09
C ARG A 97 22.12 -1.91 95.94
N LYS A 98 21.37 -2.19 94.86
CA LYS A 98 19.98 -1.69 94.68
C LYS A 98 18.90 -2.77 94.64
N TRP A 99 19.24 -4.01 94.98
CA TRP A 99 18.28 -5.12 94.96
C TRP A 99 17.19 -4.92 96.03
N PHE A 100 17.54 -4.49 97.25
CA PHE A 100 16.58 -4.43 98.36
C PHE A 100 15.56 -3.27 98.34
N ARG A 101 15.72 -2.22 97.52
CA ARG A 101 14.70 -1.13 97.41
C ARG A 101 13.77 -1.23 96.21
N ARG A 102 13.93 -2.23 95.33
CA ARG A 102 13.08 -2.40 94.12
C ARG A 102 11.95 -3.42 94.28
N HIS A 103 11.91 -4.19 95.35
CA HIS A 103 10.91 -5.26 95.51
C HIS A 103 9.50 -4.75 95.85
N HIS A 104 9.35 -3.56 96.46
CA HIS A 104 8.02 -3.05 96.82
C HIS A 104 7.28 -2.24 95.73
N ARG A 105 7.85 -2.05 94.52
CA ARG A 105 7.13 -1.43 93.37
C ARG A 105 6.75 -2.42 92.25
N ARG A 106 6.97 -3.72 92.45
CA ARG A 106 6.69 -4.75 91.42
C ARG A 106 5.21 -5.10 91.17
N PRO A 107 4.27 -5.03 92.13
CA PRO A 107 2.89 -5.45 91.84
C PRO A 107 2.16 -4.53 90.85
N ARG A 108 2.30 -3.20 90.99
CA ARG A 108 1.56 -2.24 90.14
C ARG A 108 2.08 -2.11 88.70
N ARG A 109 3.37 -2.37 88.45
CA ARG A 109 3.95 -2.33 87.07
C ARG A 109 3.56 -3.55 86.23
N HIS A 110 3.33 -4.71 86.84
CA HIS A 110 3.03 -5.93 86.11
C HIS A 110 1.61 -5.92 85.52
N TYR A 111 0.62 -5.39 86.26
CA TYR A 111 -0.74 -5.22 85.77
C TYR A 111 -0.86 -4.19 84.64
N ARG A 112 -0.20 -3.02 84.76
CA ARG A 112 -0.13 -2.04 83.65
C ARG A 112 0.56 -2.63 82.41
N ARG A 113 1.67 -3.36 82.55
CA ARG A 113 2.33 -4.02 81.40
C ARG A 113 1.46 -5.09 80.75
N ARG A 114 0.71 -5.89 81.51
CA ARG A 114 -0.18 -6.93 80.96
C ARG A 114 -1.36 -6.32 80.20
N SER A 115 -1.95 -5.24 80.73
CA SER A 115 -2.97 -4.44 80.05
C SER A 115 -2.43 -3.81 78.75
N HIS A 116 -1.30 -3.09 78.82
CA HIS A 116 -0.66 -2.50 77.64
C HIS A 116 -0.28 -3.55 76.58
N ARG A 117 0.19 -4.73 76.99
CA ARG A 117 0.52 -5.82 76.07
C ARG A 117 -0.73 -6.43 75.42
N LYS A 118 -1.88 -6.47 76.12
CA LYS A 118 -3.19 -6.85 75.54
C LYS A 118 -3.69 -5.79 74.55
N HIS A 119 -3.61 -4.51 74.88
CA HIS A 119 -3.97 -3.41 73.97
C HIS A 119 -3.06 -3.36 72.73
N PHE A 120 -1.75 -3.51 72.90
CA PHE A 120 -0.80 -3.58 71.80
C PHE A 120 -1.06 -4.80 70.91
N LYS A 121 -1.32 -5.98 71.48
CA LYS A 121 -1.73 -7.17 70.71
C LYS A 121 -3.04 -6.95 69.94
N LYS A 122 -4.04 -6.29 70.54
CA LYS A 122 -5.34 -5.97 69.89
C LYS A 122 -5.14 -4.99 68.73
N ASN A 123 -4.33 -3.95 68.92
CA ASN A 123 -4.01 -2.99 67.86
C ASN A 123 -3.16 -3.64 66.75
N ASN A 124 -2.20 -4.49 67.10
CA ASN A 124 -1.36 -5.19 66.12
C ASN A 124 -2.18 -6.19 65.28
N ARG A 125 -3.19 -6.86 65.89
CA ARG A 125 -4.18 -7.65 65.14
C ARG A 125 -5.00 -6.79 64.17
N LYS A 126 -5.45 -5.60 64.59
CA LYS A 126 -6.15 -4.64 63.71
C LYS A 126 -5.25 -4.11 62.58
N HIS A 127 -3.96 -3.85 62.83
CA HIS A 127 -3.01 -3.44 61.80
C HIS A 127 -2.74 -4.56 60.80
N ARG A 128 -2.54 -5.81 61.26
CA ARG A 128 -2.39 -6.99 60.38
C ARG A 128 -3.61 -7.20 59.47
N THR A 129 -4.83 -7.09 60.00
CA THR A 129 -6.04 -7.22 59.16
C THR A 129 -6.18 -6.08 58.15
N ARG A 130 -5.84 -4.84 58.53
CA ARG A 130 -5.83 -3.69 57.61
C ARG A 130 -4.79 -3.85 56.50
N ASN A 131 -3.59 -4.35 56.81
CA ASN A 131 -2.55 -4.64 55.83
C ASN A 131 -2.94 -5.80 54.92
N ASN A 132 -3.52 -6.87 55.44
CA ASN A 132 -4.04 -7.98 54.63
C ASN A 132 -5.15 -7.52 53.68
N ARG A 133 -6.05 -6.62 54.12
CA ARG A 133 -7.06 -6.00 53.24
C ARG A 133 -6.42 -5.16 52.14
N ARG A 134 -5.40 -4.35 52.46
CA ARG A 134 -4.64 -3.57 51.45
C ARG A 134 -3.92 -4.48 50.45
N HIS A 135 -3.30 -5.56 50.93
CA HIS A 135 -2.60 -6.52 50.08
C HIS A 135 -3.57 -7.28 49.16
N LYS A 136 -4.71 -7.75 49.68
CA LYS A 136 -5.80 -8.33 48.85
C LYS A 136 -6.25 -7.35 47.77
N ARG A 137 -6.54 -6.08 48.10
CA ARG A 137 -6.91 -5.05 47.12
C ARG A 137 -5.83 -4.83 46.04
N ARG A 138 -4.55 -4.78 46.41
CA ARG A 138 -3.43 -4.69 45.45
C ARG A 138 -3.38 -5.91 44.52
N ASN A 139 -3.56 -7.12 45.06
CA ASN A 139 -3.58 -8.35 44.25
C ASN A 139 -4.78 -8.41 43.31
N THR A 140 -5.96 -7.97 43.75
CA THR A 140 -7.14 -7.88 42.87
C THR A 140 -6.91 -6.87 41.73
N ARG A 141 -6.35 -5.68 42.03
CA ARG A 141 -5.98 -4.70 41.00
C ARG A 141 -4.94 -5.27 40.01
N ARG A 142 -3.91 -5.96 40.50
CA ARG A 142 -2.90 -6.64 39.66
C ARG A 142 -3.55 -7.70 38.75
N LYS A 143 -4.48 -8.52 39.27
CA LYS A 143 -5.24 -9.50 38.47
C LYS A 143 -6.08 -8.83 37.38
N VAL A 144 -6.80 -7.74 37.71
CA VAL A 144 -7.59 -6.97 36.73
C VAL A 144 -6.70 -6.34 35.66
N ASN A 145 -5.57 -5.76 36.05
CA ASN A 145 -4.62 -5.16 35.10
C ASN A 145 -3.99 -6.23 34.19
N ARG A 146 -3.59 -7.39 34.72
CA ARG A 146 -3.12 -8.52 33.89
C ARG A 146 -4.18 -8.97 32.87
N ARG A 147 -5.46 -9.06 33.28
CA ARG A 147 -6.57 -9.37 32.36
C ARG A 147 -6.76 -8.28 31.30
N ARG A 148 -6.66 -7.00 31.65
CA ARG A 148 -6.77 -5.88 30.69
C ARG A 148 -5.61 -5.87 29.68
N VAL A 149 -4.38 -6.08 30.14
CA VAL A 149 -3.19 -6.18 29.27
C VAL A 149 -3.29 -7.39 28.35
N GLY A 150 -3.71 -8.54 28.87
CA GLY A 150 -3.97 -9.75 28.06
C GLY A 150 -5.06 -9.55 27.00
N LYS A 151 -6.13 -8.82 27.32
CA LYS A 151 -7.16 -8.45 26.32
C LYS A 151 -6.58 -7.53 25.25
N LYS A 152 -5.83 -6.47 25.61
CA LYS A 152 -5.18 -5.57 24.66
C LYS A 152 -4.18 -6.30 23.76
N SER A 153 -3.36 -7.19 24.32
CA SER A 153 -2.40 -7.97 23.53
C SER A 153 -3.09 -8.95 22.58
N ASN A 154 -4.18 -9.58 23.00
CA ASN A 154 -4.94 -10.49 22.14
C ASN A 154 -5.68 -9.74 21.02
N ILE A 155 -6.18 -8.53 21.28
CA ILE A 155 -6.74 -7.63 20.25
C ILE A 155 -5.65 -7.27 19.23
N LYS A 156 -4.46 -6.82 19.68
CA LYS A 156 -3.31 -6.56 18.79
C LYS A 156 -2.92 -7.80 17.97
N ARG A 157 -2.87 -8.99 18.60
CA ARG A 157 -2.56 -10.26 17.93
C ARG A 157 -3.61 -10.61 16.86
N ARG A 158 -4.89 -10.41 17.15
CA ARG A 158 -5.99 -10.62 16.19
C ARG A 158 -5.93 -9.61 15.03
N ALA A 159 -5.66 -8.34 15.31
CA ALA A 159 -5.47 -7.31 14.29
C ALA A 159 -4.30 -7.66 13.36
N ASN A 160 -3.14 -8.01 13.93
CA ASN A 160 -1.96 -8.43 13.15
C ASN A 160 -2.24 -9.68 12.31
N ARG A 161 -3.01 -10.67 12.82
CA ARG A 161 -3.46 -11.82 12.02
C ARG A 161 -4.35 -11.39 10.85
N ARG A 162 -5.28 -10.44 11.05
CA ARG A 162 -6.14 -9.91 9.98
C ARG A 162 -5.32 -9.17 8.92
N ILE A 163 -4.35 -8.34 9.34
CA ILE A 163 -3.42 -7.65 8.44
C ILE A 163 -2.60 -8.66 7.63
N LYS A 164 -1.98 -9.65 8.27
CA LYS A 164 -1.23 -10.72 7.58
C LYS A 164 -2.10 -11.49 6.58
N LYS A 165 -3.37 -11.82 6.93
CA LYS A 165 -4.32 -12.44 6.01
C LYS A 165 -4.61 -11.54 4.79
N ARG A 166 -4.88 -10.25 5.00
CA ARG A 166 -5.10 -9.28 3.91
C ARG A 166 -3.89 -9.15 2.98
N VAL A 167 -2.69 -9.03 3.55
CA VAL A 167 -1.43 -8.96 2.79
C VAL A 167 -1.20 -10.24 1.99
N ASN A 168 -1.41 -11.41 2.58
CA ASN A 168 -1.27 -12.69 1.88
C ASN A 168 -2.31 -12.87 0.77
N ASN A 169 -3.56 -12.44 1.00
CA ASN A 169 -4.61 -12.48 -0.03
C ASN A 169 -4.30 -11.54 -1.19
N ARG A 170 -3.71 -10.36 -0.95
CA ARG A 170 -3.22 -9.47 -2.02
C ARG A 170 -2.02 -10.07 -2.78
N ARG A 171 -1.13 -10.80 -2.11
CA ARG A 171 0.06 -11.41 -2.73
C ARG A 171 -0.23 -12.65 -3.59
N ARG A 172 -1.32 -13.39 -3.31
CA ARG A 172 -1.68 -14.63 -4.02
C ARG A 172 -1.96 -14.44 -5.52
N PRO A 173 -2.81 -13.48 -5.95
CA PRO A 173 -3.06 -13.21 -7.37
C PRO A 173 -1.77 -12.82 -8.10
N ASN A 174 -0.99 -11.90 -7.53
CA ASN A 174 0.27 -11.44 -8.13
C ASN A 174 1.28 -12.59 -8.27
N ARG A 175 1.35 -13.50 -7.29
CA ARG A 175 2.21 -14.68 -7.39
C ARG A 175 1.76 -15.61 -8.52
N ARG A 176 0.45 -15.91 -8.64
CA ARG A 176 -0.10 -16.73 -9.73
C ARG A 176 0.15 -16.10 -11.10
N TYR A 177 -0.08 -14.80 -11.23
CA TYR A 177 0.21 -14.05 -12.45
C TYR A 177 1.70 -14.12 -12.82
N SER A 178 2.59 -13.86 -11.85
CA SER A 178 4.04 -13.93 -12.07
C SER A 178 4.52 -15.34 -12.45
N THR A 179 3.94 -16.41 -11.88
CA THR A 179 4.25 -17.79 -12.29
C THR A 179 3.83 -18.04 -13.74
N LYS A 180 2.63 -17.62 -14.14
CA LYS A 180 2.14 -17.78 -15.52
C LYS A 180 3.02 -17.01 -16.51
N LYS A 181 3.39 -15.76 -16.19
CA LYS A 181 4.31 -14.94 -17.01
C LYS A 181 5.68 -15.61 -17.15
N ALA A 182 6.24 -16.14 -16.06
CA ALA A 182 7.50 -16.90 -16.11
C ALA A 182 7.40 -18.19 -16.94
N GLN A 183 6.29 -18.94 -16.81
CA GLN A 183 6.04 -20.15 -17.60
C GLN A 183 5.94 -19.84 -19.11
N ARG A 184 5.22 -18.78 -19.51
CA ARG A 184 5.13 -18.33 -20.91
C ARG A 184 6.51 -17.98 -21.48
N LYS A 185 7.27 -17.13 -20.78
CA LYS A 185 8.65 -16.77 -21.19
C LYS A 185 9.55 -18.01 -21.27
N ALA A 186 9.41 -18.96 -20.34
CA ALA A 186 10.17 -20.20 -20.36
C ALA A 186 9.80 -21.14 -21.52
N ARG A 187 8.52 -21.24 -21.91
CA ARG A 187 8.07 -22.03 -23.08
C ARG A 187 8.65 -21.48 -24.38
N SER A 188 8.62 -20.16 -24.57
CA SER A 188 9.23 -19.50 -25.73
C SER A 188 10.73 -19.78 -25.82
N LEU A 189 11.48 -19.57 -24.72
CA LEU A 189 12.91 -19.89 -24.66
C LEU A 189 13.19 -21.38 -24.87
N LEU A 190 12.32 -22.28 -24.39
CA LEU A 190 12.49 -23.72 -24.58
C LEU A 190 12.50 -24.09 -26.07
N ARG A 191 11.58 -23.50 -26.87
CA ARG A 191 11.52 -23.70 -28.32
C ARG A 191 12.83 -23.24 -28.98
N ARG A 192 13.34 -22.07 -28.60
CA ARG A 192 14.61 -21.52 -29.13
C ARG A 192 15.82 -22.38 -28.79
N VAL A 193 15.95 -22.80 -27.53
CA VAL A 193 17.07 -23.67 -27.09
C VAL A 193 17.02 -25.04 -27.78
N LYS A 194 15.82 -25.60 -28.02
CA LYS A 194 15.67 -26.83 -28.83
C LYS A 194 16.17 -26.65 -30.26
N ARG A 195 15.87 -25.51 -30.91
CA ARG A 195 16.39 -25.20 -32.26
C ARG A 195 17.92 -25.13 -32.28
N ILE A 196 18.55 -24.53 -31.26
CA ILE A 196 20.01 -24.47 -31.16
C ILE A 196 20.63 -25.87 -31.04
N LEU A 197 19.99 -26.79 -30.31
CA LEU A 197 20.48 -28.16 -30.18
C LEU A 197 20.46 -28.94 -31.51
N LYS A 198 19.59 -28.57 -32.46
CA LYS A 198 19.56 -29.15 -33.81
C LYS A 198 20.70 -28.65 -34.71
N LYS A 199 21.35 -27.53 -34.36
CA LYS A 199 22.43 -26.94 -35.16
C LYS A 199 23.77 -27.61 -34.89
N LYS A 200 24.70 -27.53 -35.85
CA LYS A 200 26.10 -27.93 -35.69
C LYS A 200 26.81 -26.92 -34.78
N ILE A 201 26.86 -27.21 -33.48
CA ILE A 201 27.49 -26.40 -32.43
C ILE A 201 28.49 -27.22 -31.60
N SER A 202 29.38 -26.54 -30.87
CA SER A 202 30.44 -27.20 -30.11
C SER A 202 29.89 -28.07 -28.98
N PRO A 203 30.61 -29.15 -28.57
CA PRO A 203 30.17 -30.03 -27.48
C PRO A 203 29.90 -29.29 -26.16
N LYS A 204 30.75 -28.31 -25.82
CA LYS A 204 30.59 -27.45 -24.63
C LYS A 204 29.27 -26.68 -24.69
N GLN A 205 28.91 -26.11 -25.85
CA GLN A 205 27.64 -25.41 -26.06
C GLN A 205 26.44 -26.35 -26.00
N LYS A 206 26.54 -27.56 -26.57
CA LYS A 206 25.48 -28.60 -26.46
C LYS A 206 25.23 -28.96 -25.00
N ARG A 207 26.27 -29.14 -24.18
CA ARG A 207 26.14 -29.42 -22.73
C ARG A 207 25.43 -28.28 -22.00
N GLN A 208 25.79 -27.02 -22.28
CA GLN A 208 25.15 -25.85 -21.70
C GLN A 208 23.67 -25.74 -22.10
N ALA A 209 23.35 -25.95 -23.38
CA ALA A 209 21.97 -25.94 -23.88
C ALA A 209 21.12 -27.05 -23.26
N ARG A 210 21.66 -28.27 -23.08
CA ARG A 210 20.99 -29.37 -22.36
C ARG A 210 20.71 -29.02 -20.90
N LYS A 211 21.66 -28.39 -20.19
CA LYS A 211 21.46 -27.88 -18.81
C LYS A 211 20.35 -26.83 -18.76
N ALA A 212 20.37 -25.87 -19.68
CA ALA A 212 19.34 -24.83 -19.80
C ALA A 212 17.95 -25.45 -20.05
N LEU A 213 17.86 -26.48 -20.88
CA LEU A 213 16.60 -27.19 -21.18
C LEU A 213 16.03 -27.87 -19.92
N LYS A 214 16.87 -28.51 -19.10
CA LYS A 214 16.44 -29.07 -17.79
C LYS A 214 15.92 -27.99 -16.85
N GLN A 215 16.60 -26.83 -16.79
CA GLN A 215 16.17 -25.70 -15.95
C GLN A 215 14.83 -25.10 -16.42
N LEU A 216 14.67 -24.86 -17.72
CA LEU A 216 13.41 -24.36 -18.30
C LEU A 216 12.25 -25.32 -18.05
N LYS A 217 12.46 -26.64 -18.16
CA LYS A 217 11.44 -27.65 -17.81
C LYS A 217 11.02 -27.57 -16.34
N LYS A 218 11.95 -27.32 -15.41
CA LYS A 218 11.62 -27.13 -13.98
C LYS A 218 10.77 -25.87 -13.76
N VAL A 219 11.08 -24.77 -14.46
CA VAL A 219 10.30 -23.52 -14.42
C VAL A 219 8.89 -23.73 -14.99
N ILE A 220 8.76 -24.41 -16.13
CA ILE A 220 7.46 -24.69 -16.76
C ILE A 220 6.58 -25.53 -15.83
N LYS A 221 7.15 -26.56 -15.19
CA LYS A 221 6.44 -27.39 -14.20
C LYS A 221 6.11 -26.65 -12.89
N GLY A 222 6.47 -25.37 -12.74
CA GLY A 222 6.18 -24.58 -11.53
C GLY A 222 7.00 -24.98 -10.30
N LYS A 223 8.04 -25.81 -10.47
CA LYS A 223 8.90 -26.29 -9.36
C LYS A 223 9.91 -25.26 -8.86
N VAL A 224 9.86 -24.03 -9.40
CA VAL A 224 10.79 -22.94 -9.09
C VAL A 224 9.98 -21.70 -8.72
N SER A 225 10.42 -20.94 -7.71
CA SER A 225 9.77 -19.69 -7.34
C SER A 225 9.87 -18.65 -8.47
N PRO A 226 8.88 -17.75 -8.66
CA PRO A 226 8.88 -16.79 -9.76
C PRO A 226 10.16 -15.96 -9.86
N LYS A 227 10.64 -15.43 -8.73
CA LYS A 227 11.87 -14.62 -8.67
C LYS A 227 13.09 -15.40 -9.14
N ARG A 228 13.23 -16.68 -8.73
CA ARG A 228 14.31 -17.54 -9.21
C ARG A 228 14.14 -17.93 -10.68
N ALA A 229 12.89 -18.18 -11.11
CA ALA A 229 12.57 -18.49 -12.50
C ALA A 229 12.96 -17.35 -13.45
N PHE A 230 12.59 -16.10 -13.15
CA PHE A 230 12.98 -14.94 -13.98
C PHE A 230 14.50 -14.76 -14.05
N ARG A 231 15.23 -14.94 -12.95
CA ARG A 231 16.70 -14.91 -12.94
C ARG A 231 17.31 -16.00 -13.84
N GLN A 232 16.78 -17.23 -13.77
CA GLN A 232 17.22 -18.33 -14.63
C GLN A 232 16.92 -18.05 -16.11
N ILE A 233 15.72 -17.57 -16.42
CA ILE A 233 15.30 -17.16 -17.77
C ILE A 233 16.24 -16.07 -18.32
N LYS A 234 16.54 -15.02 -17.55
CA LYS A 234 17.45 -13.92 -17.96
C LYS A 234 18.86 -14.45 -18.28
N LYS A 235 19.42 -15.32 -17.42
CA LYS A 235 20.73 -15.95 -17.65
C LYS A 235 20.75 -16.81 -18.92
N ILE A 236 19.73 -17.64 -19.12
CA ILE A 236 19.62 -18.51 -20.30
C ILE A 236 19.42 -17.69 -21.58
N LYS A 237 18.59 -16.63 -21.56
CA LYS A 237 18.38 -15.72 -22.71
C LYS A 237 19.69 -15.05 -23.13
N ARG A 238 20.51 -14.60 -22.17
CA ARG A 238 21.83 -14.01 -22.44
C ARG A 238 22.79 -15.01 -23.07
N SER A 239 22.90 -16.23 -22.54
CA SER A 239 23.79 -17.25 -23.11
C SER A 239 23.32 -17.74 -24.48
N GLU A 240 22.02 -17.87 -24.68
CA GLU A 240 21.39 -18.22 -25.95
C GLU A 240 21.72 -17.21 -27.05
N LYS A 241 21.51 -15.91 -26.80
CA LYS A 241 21.91 -14.83 -27.73
C LYS A 241 23.40 -14.89 -28.08
N LYS A 242 24.28 -15.17 -27.11
CA LYS A 242 25.73 -15.29 -27.37
C LYS A 242 26.05 -16.45 -28.32
N VAL A 243 25.41 -17.61 -28.12
CA VAL A 243 25.59 -18.77 -29.01
C VAL A 243 25.01 -18.48 -30.40
N GLU A 244 23.83 -17.87 -30.48
CA GLU A 244 23.20 -17.53 -31.76
C GLU A 244 24.03 -16.55 -32.58
N ARG A 245 24.61 -15.52 -31.95
CA ARG A 245 25.54 -14.59 -32.62
C ARG A 245 26.77 -15.31 -33.18
N LYS A 246 27.35 -16.27 -32.43
CA LYS A 246 28.49 -17.07 -32.92
C LYS A 246 28.11 -17.92 -34.12
N ILE A 247 26.94 -18.56 -34.09
CA ILE A 247 26.42 -19.32 -35.23
C ILE A 247 26.27 -18.42 -36.46
N ARG A 248 25.64 -17.25 -36.31
CA ARG A 248 25.45 -16.29 -37.42
C ARG A 248 26.78 -15.79 -38.02
N LYS A 249 27.77 -15.51 -37.17
CA LYS A 249 29.12 -15.11 -37.62
C LYS A 249 29.78 -16.22 -38.45
N ASN A 250 29.67 -17.47 -38.01
CA ASN A 250 30.26 -18.60 -38.73
C ASN A 250 29.54 -18.87 -40.05
N THR A 251 28.21 -18.76 -40.10
CA THR A 251 27.45 -18.91 -41.36
C THR A 251 27.75 -17.78 -42.34
N TYR A 252 27.96 -16.55 -41.86
CA TYR A 252 28.37 -15.43 -42.72
C TYR A 252 29.78 -15.63 -43.29
N LYS A 253 30.74 -16.07 -42.47
CA LYS A 253 32.09 -16.40 -42.94
C LYS A 253 32.09 -17.54 -43.98
N ALA A 254 31.27 -18.58 -43.77
CA ALA A 254 31.16 -19.69 -44.71
C ALA A 254 30.46 -19.32 -46.04
N SER A 255 29.57 -18.32 -46.04
CA SER A 255 28.89 -17.83 -47.26
C SER A 255 29.70 -16.78 -48.03
N THR A 256 30.69 -16.16 -47.39
CA THR A 256 31.56 -15.14 -48.02
C THR A 256 32.84 -15.73 -48.62
N SER A 257 33.20 -16.97 -48.29
CA SER A 257 34.42 -17.63 -48.81
C SER A 257 34.29 -18.22 -50.22
N SER A 258 33.10 -18.22 -50.85
CA SER A 258 32.87 -18.84 -52.16
C SER A 258 32.57 -17.86 -53.30
N THR A 259 32.82 -16.56 -53.13
CA THR A 259 32.73 -15.60 -54.24
C THR A 259 34.06 -14.91 -54.42
N THR A 260 34.87 -15.46 -55.32
CA THR A 260 35.76 -14.68 -56.17
C THR A 260 34.96 -13.47 -56.67
N SER A 261 35.28 -12.32 -56.10
CA SER A 261 34.46 -11.12 -56.18
C SER A 261 34.38 -10.62 -57.62
N LYS A 262 33.24 -10.81 -58.29
CA LYS A 262 32.79 -9.82 -59.28
C LYS A 262 32.82 -8.49 -58.53
N LYS A 263 33.67 -7.57 -58.96
CA LYS A 263 33.78 -6.20 -58.42
C LYS A 263 32.41 -5.53 -58.57
N CYS A 264 31.52 -5.74 -57.60
CA CYS A 264 30.28 -5.00 -57.49
C CYS A 264 30.70 -3.54 -57.34
N SER A 265 30.40 -2.72 -58.34
CA SER A 265 30.83 -1.32 -58.40
C SER A 265 30.56 -0.66 -57.05
N CYS A 266 31.62 -0.38 -56.31
CA CYS A 266 31.56 0.09 -54.92
C CYS A 266 30.68 1.35 -54.80
N TYR A 267 30.51 2.10 -55.88
CA TYR A 267 29.60 3.23 -56.03
C TYR A 267 28.12 2.87 -55.81
N LYS A 268 27.58 1.80 -56.43
CA LYS A 268 26.17 1.41 -56.25
C LYS A 268 25.88 1.04 -54.80
N VAL A 269 26.80 0.33 -54.15
CA VAL A 269 26.69 -0.04 -52.72
C VAL A 269 26.81 1.20 -51.82
N LYS A 270 27.75 2.12 -52.11
CA LYS A 270 27.88 3.40 -51.37
C LYS A 270 26.61 4.26 -51.51
N ALA A 271 26.05 4.37 -52.72
CA ALA A 271 24.82 5.12 -52.97
C ALA A 271 23.62 4.53 -52.21
N LEU A 272 23.46 3.20 -52.22
CA LEU A 272 22.40 2.52 -51.46
C LEU A 272 22.58 2.70 -49.94
N LYS A 273 23.81 2.64 -49.42
CA LYS A 273 24.10 2.93 -48.01
C LYS A 273 23.73 4.37 -47.62
N LEU A 274 24.01 5.34 -48.47
CA LEU A 274 23.61 6.73 -48.25
C LEU A 274 22.08 6.90 -48.27
N LYS A 275 21.38 6.26 -49.23
CA LYS A 275 19.91 6.25 -49.25
C LYS A 275 19.34 5.65 -47.97
N LEU A 276 19.90 4.54 -47.49
CA LEU A 276 19.46 3.88 -46.26
C LEU A 276 19.68 4.79 -45.03
N LYS A 277 20.83 5.47 -44.92
CA LYS A 277 21.08 6.46 -43.86
C LYS A 277 20.10 7.64 -43.89
N LYS A 278 19.76 8.13 -45.08
CA LYS A 278 18.75 9.20 -45.24
C LYS A 278 17.36 8.73 -44.79
N LEU A 279 16.96 7.51 -45.17
CA LEU A 279 15.70 6.92 -44.74
C LEU A 279 15.67 6.64 -43.24
N SER A 280 16.76 6.16 -42.64
CA SER A 280 16.82 5.95 -41.19
C SER A 280 16.69 7.26 -40.42
N LYS A 281 17.30 8.35 -40.91
CA LYS A 281 17.12 9.68 -40.31
C LYS A 281 15.67 10.15 -40.40
N LYS A 282 15.04 10.06 -41.58
CA LYS A 282 13.60 10.35 -41.75
C LYS A 282 12.70 9.53 -40.81
N MET A 283 13.02 8.26 -40.62
CA MET A 283 12.27 7.39 -39.69
C MET A 283 12.42 7.83 -38.23
N CYS A 284 13.61 8.28 -37.81
CA CYS A 284 13.82 8.83 -36.47
C CYS A 284 13.02 10.13 -36.28
N ASP A 285 13.04 11.04 -37.27
CA ASP A 285 12.28 12.30 -37.22
C ASP A 285 10.77 12.03 -37.15
N LEU A 286 10.26 11.08 -37.92
CA LEU A 286 8.85 10.66 -37.86
C LEU A 286 8.49 10.05 -36.49
N LYS A 287 9.37 9.22 -35.90
CA LYS A 287 9.15 8.68 -34.56
C LYS A 287 9.09 9.78 -33.50
N ALA A 288 9.96 10.79 -33.60
CA ALA A 288 9.93 11.96 -32.72
C ALA A 288 8.62 12.74 -32.87
N LYS A 289 8.19 13.02 -34.11
CA LYS A 289 6.91 13.69 -34.39
C LYS A 289 5.70 12.90 -33.84
N ILE A 290 5.68 11.58 -34.01
CA ILE A 290 4.63 10.71 -33.46
C ILE A 290 4.64 10.76 -31.93
N SER A 291 5.81 10.76 -31.29
CA SER A 291 5.93 10.86 -29.83
C SER A 291 5.36 12.19 -29.31
N VAL A 292 5.71 13.31 -29.95
CA VAL A 292 5.17 14.64 -29.62
C VAL A 292 3.65 14.66 -29.79
N ALA A 293 3.12 14.16 -30.92
CA ALA A 293 1.69 14.09 -31.15
C ALA A 293 0.94 13.24 -30.12
N LYS A 294 1.51 12.09 -29.70
CA LYS A 294 0.94 11.25 -28.64
C LYS A 294 0.89 11.97 -27.30
N ASN A 295 1.93 12.73 -26.96
CA ASN A 295 1.97 13.52 -25.73
C ASN A 295 0.94 14.65 -25.75
N GLU A 296 0.78 15.32 -26.89
CA GLU A 296 -0.22 16.39 -27.07
C GLU A 296 -1.65 15.83 -26.93
N ILE A 297 -1.96 14.71 -27.59
CA ILE A 297 -3.26 14.02 -27.44
C ILE A 297 -3.52 13.64 -25.98
N LYS A 298 -2.50 13.13 -25.27
CA LYS A 298 -2.61 12.78 -23.85
C LYS A 298 -2.91 14.01 -22.99
N HIS A 299 -2.24 15.13 -23.27
CA HIS A 299 -2.47 16.40 -22.58
C HIS A 299 -3.89 16.93 -22.82
N GLN A 300 -4.34 16.93 -24.08
CA GLN A 300 -5.70 17.35 -24.46
C GLN A 300 -6.77 16.47 -23.80
N LYS A 301 -6.58 15.15 -23.76
CA LYS A 301 -7.49 14.23 -23.03
C LYS A 301 -7.53 14.55 -21.54
N SER A 302 -6.39 14.85 -20.92
CA SER A 302 -6.31 15.25 -19.50
C SER A 302 -7.05 16.56 -19.23
N LYS A 303 -6.83 17.58 -20.06
CA LYS A 303 -7.56 18.86 -20.01
C LYS A 303 -9.06 18.64 -20.14
N ARG A 304 -9.52 17.90 -21.16
CA ARG A 304 -10.94 17.59 -21.38
C ARG A 304 -11.55 16.90 -20.17
N HIS A 305 -10.89 15.89 -19.62
CA HIS A 305 -11.35 15.19 -18.43
C HIS A 305 -11.49 16.13 -17.22
N HIS A 306 -10.56 17.07 -17.04
CA HIS A 306 -10.66 18.07 -15.97
C HIS A 306 -11.88 19.00 -16.15
N TYR A 307 -12.12 19.50 -17.37
CA TYR A 307 -13.28 20.33 -17.67
C TYR A 307 -14.60 19.59 -17.45
N VAL A 308 -14.71 18.35 -17.95
CA VAL A 308 -15.90 17.51 -17.75
C VAL A 308 -16.18 17.32 -16.26
N LYS A 309 -15.17 16.94 -15.48
CA LYS A 309 -15.32 16.75 -14.02
C LYS A 309 -15.71 18.04 -13.29
N LYS A 310 -15.28 19.20 -13.77
CA LYS A 310 -15.68 20.52 -13.23
C LYS A 310 -17.15 20.81 -13.57
N ALA A 311 -17.58 20.54 -14.80
CA ALA A 311 -18.96 20.70 -15.24
C ALA A 311 -19.91 19.75 -14.47
N GLU A 312 -19.57 18.47 -14.33
CA GLU A 312 -20.34 17.50 -13.55
C GLU A 312 -20.56 17.96 -12.10
N LYS A 313 -19.52 18.51 -11.45
CA LYS A 313 -19.64 19.07 -10.11
C LYS A 313 -20.59 20.27 -10.05
N GLN A 314 -20.59 21.12 -11.08
CA GLN A 314 -21.52 22.26 -11.17
C GLN A 314 -22.95 21.78 -11.38
N ILE A 315 -23.18 20.82 -12.29
CA ILE A 315 -24.48 20.19 -12.52
C ILE A 315 -25.00 19.56 -11.22
N ALA A 316 -24.18 18.79 -10.50
CA ALA A 316 -24.57 18.19 -9.23
C ALA A 316 -24.93 19.24 -8.15
N LYS A 317 -24.24 20.38 -8.11
CA LYS A 317 -24.60 21.51 -7.22
C LYS A 317 -25.94 22.12 -7.62
N LEU A 318 -26.20 22.32 -8.90
CA LEU A 318 -27.46 22.85 -9.41
C LEU A 318 -28.62 21.88 -9.13
N GLN A 319 -28.46 20.59 -9.40
CA GLN A 319 -29.46 19.56 -9.09
C GLN A 319 -29.83 19.54 -7.60
N LYS A 320 -28.85 19.68 -6.69
CA LYS A 320 -29.11 19.81 -5.25
C LYS A 320 -29.92 21.07 -4.91
N LYS A 321 -29.59 22.22 -5.51
CA LYS A 321 -30.34 23.47 -5.32
C LYS A 321 -31.77 23.32 -5.83
N VAL A 322 -31.96 22.82 -7.05
CA VAL A 322 -33.28 22.56 -7.65
C VAL A 322 -34.10 21.59 -6.78
N GLY A 323 -33.51 20.49 -6.33
CA GLY A 323 -34.17 19.54 -5.43
C GLY A 323 -34.59 20.15 -4.09
N SER A 324 -33.79 21.07 -3.53
CA SER A 324 -34.15 21.79 -2.30
C SER A 324 -35.32 22.77 -2.51
N VAL A 325 -35.34 23.46 -3.65
CA VAL A 325 -36.44 24.37 -4.02
C VAL A 325 -37.72 23.58 -4.28
N ALA A 326 -37.63 22.46 -5.00
CA ALA A 326 -38.76 21.57 -5.24
C ALA A 326 -39.38 21.07 -3.93
N LYS A 327 -38.56 20.68 -2.94
CA LYS A 327 -39.02 20.31 -1.60
C LYS A 327 -39.74 21.46 -0.87
N LYS A 328 -39.20 22.68 -0.93
CA LYS A 328 -39.85 23.87 -0.35
C LYS A 328 -41.19 24.19 -1.01
N ILE A 329 -41.30 24.05 -2.32
CA ILE A 329 -42.55 24.23 -3.05
C ILE A 329 -43.58 23.16 -2.62
N ALA A 330 -43.15 21.91 -2.50
CA ALA A 330 -44.02 20.82 -2.05
C ALA A 330 -44.56 21.06 -0.62
N THR A 331 -43.70 21.46 0.33
CA THR A 331 -44.14 21.78 1.69
C THR A 331 -45.05 23.00 1.75
N ALA A 332 -44.78 24.03 0.94
CA ALA A 332 -45.65 25.20 0.80
C ALA A 332 -47.05 24.83 0.26
N LYS A 333 -47.13 23.92 -0.72
CA LYS A 333 -48.43 23.43 -1.23
C LYS A 333 -49.22 22.67 -0.15
N VAL A 334 -48.58 21.79 0.61
CA VAL A 334 -49.24 21.03 1.70
C VAL A 334 -49.70 21.96 2.82
N THR A 335 -48.87 22.90 3.24
CA THR A 335 -49.24 23.87 4.29
C THR A 335 -50.39 24.78 3.85
N LYS A 336 -50.41 25.23 2.58
CA LYS A 336 -51.55 25.98 2.02
C LYS A 336 -52.85 25.16 2.06
N GLN A 337 -52.80 23.87 1.75
CA GLN A 337 -53.95 22.98 1.85
C GLN A 337 -54.41 22.76 3.31
N MET A 338 -53.47 22.54 4.23
CA MET A 338 -53.75 22.39 5.67
C MET A 338 -54.40 23.65 6.25
N ASN A 339 -53.88 24.83 5.90
CA ASN A 339 -54.44 26.11 6.35
C ASN A 339 -55.84 26.33 5.77
N LYS A 340 -56.08 25.97 4.50
CA LYS A 340 -57.43 26.01 3.91
C LYS A 340 -58.41 25.08 4.64
N LYS A 341 -57.98 23.88 5.05
CA LYS A 341 -58.79 22.96 5.86
C LYS A 341 -59.08 23.52 7.27
N LYS A 342 -58.07 24.08 7.95
CA LYS A 342 -58.23 24.73 9.27
C LYS A 342 -59.17 25.95 9.21
N ALA A 343 -59.04 26.80 8.19
CA ALA A 343 -59.93 27.94 8.02
C ALA A 343 -61.39 27.50 7.86
N LYS A 344 -61.66 26.46 7.06
CA LYS A 344 -63.01 25.86 6.91
C LYS A 344 -63.56 25.32 8.23
N THR A 345 -62.74 24.69 9.07
CA THR A 345 -63.22 24.15 10.36
C THR A 345 -63.48 25.26 11.38
N VAL A 346 -62.68 26.33 11.38
CA VAL A 346 -62.92 27.52 12.22
C VAL A 346 -64.22 28.21 11.80
N ALA A 347 -64.43 28.44 10.49
CA ALA A 347 -65.65 29.03 9.96
C ALA A 347 -66.91 28.23 10.35
N LYS A 348 -66.88 26.89 10.21
CA LYS A 348 -67.99 26.03 10.65
C LYS A 348 -68.22 26.08 12.17
N LYS A 349 -67.17 26.27 12.98
CA LYS A 349 -67.31 26.41 14.44
C LYS A 349 -67.91 27.76 14.82
N SER A 350 -67.54 28.85 14.14
CA SER A 350 -68.13 30.16 14.36
C SER A 350 -69.60 30.20 13.94
N GLU A 351 -69.96 29.62 12.79
CA GLU A 351 -71.36 29.48 12.36
C GLU A 351 -72.20 28.73 13.40
N LYS A 352 -71.69 27.59 13.90
CA LYS A 352 -72.37 26.83 14.97
C LYS A 352 -72.55 27.63 16.25
N LYS A 353 -71.60 28.50 16.63
CA LYS A 353 -71.73 29.38 17.80
C LYS A 353 -72.80 30.44 17.58
N VAL A 354 -72.84 31.08 16.41
CA VAL A 354 -73.85 32.09 16.05
C VAL A 354 -75.26 31.49 16.08
N VAL A 355 -75.46 30.31 15.47
CA VAL A 355 -76.74 29.59 15.52
C VAL A 355 -77.15 29.24 16.96
N LYS A 356 -76.20 28.89 17.82
CA LYS A 356 -76.48 28.58 19.24
C LYS A 356 -76.88 29.82 20.05
N ILE A 357 -76.35 30.99 19.71
CA ILE A 357 -76.70 32.27 20.33
C ILE A 357 -78.10 32.71 19.86
N LEU A 358 -78.40 32.56 18.56
CA LEU A 358 -79.71 32.89 17.99
C LEU A 358 -80.84 32.00 18.52
N LYS A 359 -80.58 30.73 18.86
CA LYS A 359 -81.56 29.81 19.47
C LYS A 359 -81.79 30.01 20.98
N LYS A 360 -81.03 30.91 21.62
CA LYS A 360 -81.14 31.22 23.05
C LYS A 360 -81.84 32.56 23.31
N LYS A 361 -82.14 33.32 22.26
CA LYS A 361 -83.18 34.34 22.26
C LYS A 361 -84.46 33.67 21.80
#